data_AF-A0A9E5QDZ2-F1
#
_entry.id   AF-A0A9E5QDZ2-F1
#
_cell.length_a   1.000
_cell.length_b   1.000
_cell.length_c   1.000
_cell.angle_alpha   90.00
_cell.angle_beta   90.00
_cell.angle_gamma   90.00
#
_symmetry.space_group_name_H-M   'P 1'
#
loop_
_entity.id
_entity.type
_entity.pdbx_description
1 polymer ?
#
loop_
_entity_poly.entity_id
_entity_poly.type
_entity_poly.pdbx_seq_one_letter_code
_entity_poly.pdbx_strand_id
1 'polypeptide(L)'
;MILLNKGDDNLMYASRPDWWDIGHVYGARAYITALTIRALRMYVYLNLKLGLTDHDLNPYLALVRKMQTQLGERLWDAEAGFLLNMLDSTKVDRHYYAGSLIAAVFDLLEEEKQRTLLETAERKLLDSQIGTRIVMPADFHRLINVYKFKGMEAGEPYVYINGGVWPQGIVWYALGWLSLGRPDKARAIIEKYYTLQGIQNSPNGQPSFFEYRNANAESPHYGEIDKPTFLWAAGWYLHTLYHLAGLRENEWNIAVASHLPSAWQQVNYDILIGGKPVRVSYSGTGKYFKRIEIDGKSSSSAVIDSGSDQIILERGHPETPYLVKANCQIKGVQFSKSNRILRIEARGMLGQPVNLQVISPLKPQGLFVNNRTTHNHFQTHQNDNVWIVIIESSLQELEEIFEIAF
;
A
#
# COMPACT_ATOMS: atom_id res chain seq x y z
N MET A 1 -8.90 23.52 -6.83
CA MET A 1 -9.61 22.64 -5.86
C MET A 1 -9.50 21.20 -6.36
N ILE A 2 -8.90 20.29 -5.60
CA ILE A 2 -8.71 18.86 -5.98
C ILE A 2 -10.06 18.14 -6.21
N LEU A 3 -11.12 18.62 -5.56
CA LEU A 3 -12.44 17.97 -5.56
C LEU A 3 -13.40 18.47 -6.67
N LEU A 4 -12.93 19.30 -7.61
CA LEU A 4 -13.80 19.85 -8.68
C LEU A 4 -14.44 18.76 -9.55
N ASN A 5 -13.75 17.64 -9.75
CA ASN A 5 -14.23 16.53 -10.56
C ASN A 5 -14.80 15.38 -9.72
N LYS A 6 -15.13 15.62 -8.45
CA LYS A 6 -15.79 14.61 -7.61
C LYS A 6 -17.26 14.49 -8.03
N GLY A 7 -17.70 13.29 -8.38
CA GLY A 7 -19.11 13.01 -8.64
C GLY A 7 -19.98 13.01 -7.37
N ASP A 8 -21.29 12.93 -7.57
CA ASP A 8 -22.28 12.78 -6.49
C ASP A 8 -22.16 11.43 -5.77
N ASP A 9 -21.64 10.43 -6.49
CA ASP A 9 -21.23 9.12 -5.97
C ASP A 9 -19.94 9.16 -5.14
N ASN A 10 -19.33 10.34 -4.95
CA ASN A 10 -18.05 10.52 -4.25
C ASN A 10 -16.85 9.83 -4.91
N LEU A 11 -16.95 9.42 -6.17
CA LEU A 11 -15.81 8.98 -6.95
C LEU A 11 -15.18 10.17 -7.67
N MET A 12 -13.91 10.02 -8.05
CA MET A 12 -13.25 11.02 -8.89
C MET A 12 -13.46 10.68 -10.36
N TYR A 13 -13.95 11.67 -11.09
CA TYR A 13 -14.11 11.59 -12.53
C TYR A 13 -12.92 12.25 -13.21
N ALA A 14 -12.49 11.68 -14.32
CA ALA A 14 -11.46 12.30 -15.15
C ALA A 14 -11.70 11.99 -16.62
N SER A 15 -11.26 12.90 -17.49
CA SER A 15 -11.28 12.68 -18.92
C SER A 15 -10.21 11.70 -19.40
N ARG A 16 -9.11 11.55 -18.67
CA ARG A 16 -8.09 10.55 -19.02
C ARG A 16 -8.54 9.17 -18.53
N PRO A 17 -8.35 8.10 -19.32
CA PRO A 17 -8.79 6.74 -18.94
C PRO A 17 -8.05 6.17 -17.74
N ASP A 18 -6.80 6.59 -17.52
CA ASP A 18 -5.97 6.22 -16.38
C ASP A 18 -4.95 7.35 -16.11
N TRP A 19 -3.85 7.05 -15.41
CA TRP A 19 -2.78 7.98 -15.03
C TRP A 19 -2.01 8.62 -16.19
N TRP A 20 -2.09 8.05 -17.40
CA TRP A 20 -1.41 8.57 -18.59
C TRP A 20 -2.14 9.77 -19.22
N ASP A 21 -1.47 10.44 -20.14
CA ASP A 21 -1.85 11.75 -20.67
C ASP A 21 -2.64 11.73 -21.99
N ILE A 22 -2.98 10.55 -22.50
CA ILE A 22 -3.70 10.34 -23.78
C ILE A 22 -5.13 9.82 -23.61
N GLY A 23 -5.96 10.00 -24.65
CA GLY A 23 -7.38 9.63 -24.65
C GLY A 23 -8.26 10.58 -23.82
N HIS A 24 -9.52 10.76 -24.23
CA HIS A 24 -10.48 11.67 -23.62
C HIS A 24 -11.89 11.05 -23.53
N VAL A 25 -12.12 10.26 -22.49
CA VAL A 25 -13.43 9.72 -22.10
C VAL A 25 -13.68 10.06 -20.63
N TYR A 26 -14.80 10.72 -20.34
CA TYR A 26 -15.09 11.22 -19.01
C TYR A 26 -15.92 10.21 -18.22
N GLY A 27 -15.39 9.74 -17.10
CA GLY A 27 -16.11 8.87 -16.18
C GLY A 27 -15.32 8.62 -14.91
N ALA A 28 -15.89 7.86 -13.99
CA ALA A 28 -15.26 7.52 -12.72
C ALA A 28 -14.00 6.65 -12.93
N ARG A 29 -12.94 6.94 -12.17
CA ARG A 29 -11.62 6.29 -12.32
C ARG A 29 -11.13 5.75 -10.99
N ALA A 30 -10.71 4.48 -10.97
CA ALA A 30 -10.16 3.84 -9.78
C ALA A 30 -8.85 4.52 -9.32
N TYR A 31 -7.90 4.73 -10.24
CA TYR A 31 -6.59 5.30 -9.95
C TYR A 31 -6.67 6.67 -9.25
N ILE A 32 -7.37 7.64 -9.84
CA ILE A 32 -7.43 9.00 -9.28
C ILE A 32 -8.32 9.06 -8.01
N THR A 33 -9.31 8.18 -7.88
CA THR A 33 -10.08 8.03 -6.64
C THR A 33 -9.18 7.54 -5.50
N ALA A 34 -8.38 6.50 -5.74
CA ALA A 34 -7.43 5.97 -4.77
C ALA A 34 -6.38 7.02 -4.35
N LEU A 35 -5.81 7.76 -5.31
CA LEU A 35 -4.91 8.87 -5.01
C LEU A 35 -5.58 9.98 -4.20
N THR A 36 -6.82 10.34 -4.52
CA THR A 36 -7.55 11.40 -3.81
C THR A 36 -7.86 11.01 -2.37
N ILE A 37 -8.20 9.74 -2.13
CA ILE A 37 -8.35 9.20 -0.77
C ILE A 37 -7.05 9.41 0.03
N ARG A 38 -5.90 9.00 -0.53
CA ARG A 38 -4.59 9.19 0.10
C ARG A 38 -4.26 10.67 0.32
N ALA A 39 -4.52 11.53 -0.66
CA ALA A 39 -4.28 12.96 -0.58
C ALA A 39 -5.11 13.64 0.52
N LEU A 40 -6.39 13.29 0.66
CA LEU A 40 -7.26 13.81 1.71
C LEU A 40 -6.82 13.35 3.11
N ARG A 41 -6.43 12.08 3.27
CA ARG A 41 -5.86 11.60 4.54
C ARG A 41 -4.58 12.35 4.91
N MET A 42 -3.70 12.56 3.94
CA MET A 42 -2.46 13.32 4.14
C MET A 42 -2.74 14.79 4.46
N TYR A 43 -3.72 15.42 3.80
CA TYR A 43 -4.14 16.78 4.09
C TYR A 43 -4.61 16.94 5.55
N VAL A 44 -5.46 16.02 6.02
CA VAL A 44 -5.90 16.00 7.43
C VAL A 44 -4.71 15.86 8.38
N TYR A 45 -3.83 14.89 8.12
CA TYR A 45 -2.62 14.68 8.91
C TYR A 45 -1.73 15.94 8.98
N LEU A 46 -1.45 16.57 7.84
CA LEU A 46 -0.61 17.76 7.78
C LEU A 46 -1.19 18.92 8.58
N ASN A 47 -2.50 19.17 8.49
CA ASN A 47 -3.13 20.22 9.30
C ASN A 47 -2.98 19.94 10.80
N LEU A 48 -3.17 18.70 11.23
CA LEU A 48 -2.99 18.32 12.63
C LEU A 48 -1.54 18.46 13.11
N LYS A 49 -0.58 18.06 12.29
CA LYS A 49 0.85 18.20 12.60
C LYS A 49 1.31 19.65 12.67
N LEU A 50 0.73 20.51 11.84
CA LEU A 50 1.03 21.94 11.84
C LEU A 50 0.23 22.73 12.90
N GLY A 51 -0.66 22.07 13.64
CA GLY A 51 -1.52 22.74 14.63
C GLY A 51 -2.55 23.68 14.01
N LEU A 52 -2.90 23.48 12.73
CA LEU A 52 -3.88 24.27 12.01
C LEU A 52 -5.29 23.75 12.34
N THR A 53 -5.80 24.14 13.50
CA THR A 53 -7.09 23.67 14.04
C THR A 53 -8.27 24.58 13.72
N ASP A 54 -8.05 25.70 13.02
CA ASP A 54 -9.08 26.70 12.75
C ASP A 54 -10.14 26.24 11.74
N HIS A 55 -9.94 25.08 11.10
CA HIS A 55 -10.86 24.49 10.14
C HIS A 55 -11.36 23.13 10.63
N ASP A 56 -12.66 22.89 10.51
CA ASP A 56 -13.23 21.57 10.78
C ASP A 56 -12.74 20.56 9.72
N LEU A 57 -11.93 19.60 10.15
CA LEU A 57 -11.34 18.56 9.30
C LEU A 57 -12.23 17.31 9.18
N ASN A 58 -13.28 17.18 10.00
CA ASN A 58 -14.18 16.02 10.00
C ASN A 58 -14.85 15.76 8.65
N PRO A 59 -15.27 16.78 7.86
CA PRO A 59 -15.85 16.56 6.54
C PRO A 59 -14.90 15.81 5.59
N TYR A 60 -13.58 16.04 5.69
CA TYR A 60 -12.61 15.35 4.84
C TYR A 60 -12.43 13.88 5.23
N LEU A 61 -12.42 13.57 6.53
CA LEU A 61 -12.41 12.17 6.99
C LEU A 61 -13.71 11.43 6.62
N ALA A 62 -14.85 12.10 6.76
CA ALA A 62 -16.14 11.55 6.33
C ALA A 62 -16.15 11.30 4.82
N LEU A 63 -15.61 12.23 4.03
CA LEU A 63 -15.48 12.07 2.59
C LEU A 63 -14.57 10.89 2.25
N VAL A 64 -13.37 10.80 2.83
CA VAL A 64 -12.43 9.67 2.63
C VAL A 64 -13.13 8.32 2.82
N ARG A 65 -13.92 8.17 3.89
CA ARG A 65 -14.70 6.95 4.14
C ARG A 65 -15.68 6.65 3.00
N LYS A 66 -16.48 7.65 2.61
CA LYS A 66 -17.45 7.52 1.51
C LYS A 66 -16.76 7.16 0.19
N MET A 67 -15.64 7.82 -0.14
CA MET A 67 -14.87 7.55 -1.36
C MET A 67 -14.33 6.11 -1.36
N GLN A 68 -13.78 5.64 -0.23
CA GLN A 68 -13.25 4.28 -0.11
C GLN A 68 -14.37 3.23 -0.25
N THR A 69 -15.51 3.44 0.42
CA THR A 69 -16.69 2.57 0.26
C THR A 69 -17.12 2.52 -1.21
N GLN A 70 -17.29 3.66 -1.86
CA GLN A 70 -17.75 3.70 -3.25
C GLN A 70 -16.72 3.15 -4.23
N LEU A 71 -15.41 3.27 -3.97
CA LEU A 71 -14.36 2.60 -4.74
C LEU A 71 -14.58 1.07 -4.73
N GLY A 72 -14.84 0.48 -3.57
CA GLY A 72 -15.04 -0.96 -3.38
C GLY A 72 -16.43 -1.49 -3.74
N GLU A 73 -17.43 -0.62 -3.90
CA GLU A 73 -18.82 -0.97 -4.24
C GLU A 73 -19.17 -0.70 -5.70
N ARG A 74 -18.75 0.45 -6.25
CA ARG A 74 -19.16 0.91 -7.59
C ARG A 74 -18.18 0.52 -8.67
N LEU A 75 -16.88 0.58 -8.38
CA LEU A 75 -15.83 0.26 -9.35
C LEU A 75 -15.38 -1.19 -9.23
N TRP A 76 -15.72 -1.89 -8.14
CA TRP A 76 -15.45 -3.31 -8.02
C TRP A 76 -16.43 -4.12 -8.87
N ASP A 77 -15.89 -4.83 -9.85
CA ASP A 77 -16.65 -5.80 -10.62
C ASP A 77 -16.35 -7.21 -10.10
N ALA A 78 -17.37 -7.86 -9.54
CA ALA A 78 -17.22 -9.17 -8.91
C ALA A 78 -16.97 -10.30 -9.91
N GLU A 79 -17.48 -10.19 -11.13
CA GLU A 79 -17.26 -11.18 -12.20
C GLU A 79 -15.83 -11.08 -12.73
N ALA A 80 -15.35 -9.86 -12.95
CA ALA A 80 -13.98 -9.61 -13.38
C ALA A 80 -12.96 -9.84 -12.24
N GLY A 81 -13.40 -9.73 -10.98
CA GLY A 81 -12.52 -9.75 -9.81
C GLY A 81 -11.51 -8.60 -9.84
N PHE A 82 -11.97 -7.40 -10.25
CA PHE A 82 -11.09 -6.25 -10.49
C PHE A 82 -11.80 -4.91 -10.26
N LEU A 83 -11.02 -3.85 -10.04
CA LEU A 83 -11.53 -2.47 -10.08
C LEU A 83 -11.53 -1.97 -11.54
N LEU A 84 -12.72 -1.81 -12.10
CA LEU A 84 -12.95 -1.33 -13.46
C LEU A 84 -13.35 0.15 -13.46
N ASN A 85 -12.92 0.86 -14.49
CA ASN A 85 -13.29 2.25 -14.71
C ASN A 85 -14.68 2.36 -15.35
N MET A 86 -15.20 3.58 -15.48
CA MET A 86 -16.49 3.85 -16.13
C MET A 86 -16.31 4.71 -17.38
N LEU A 87 -16.88 4.34 -18.53
CA LEU A 87 -16.86 5.18 -19.74
C LEU A 87 -17.82 6.38 -19.61
N ASP A 88 -18.86 6.25 -18.80
CA ASP A 88 -19.81 7.30 -18.41
C ASP A 88 -20.51 6.89 -17.09
N SER A 89 -21.59 7.55 -16.67
CA SER A 89 -22.29 7.21 -15.41
C SER A 89 -22.95 5.82 -15.38
N THR A 90 -23.06 5.15 -16.53
CA THR A 90 -23.81 3.88 -16.69
C THR A 90 -22.97 2.77 -17.31
N LYS A 91 -21.97 3.10 -18.11
CA LYS A 91 -21.21 2.14 -18.91
C LYS A 91 -19.86 1.85 -18.26
N VAL A 92 -19.64 0.58 -17.93
CA VAL A 92 -18.35 0.09 -17.44
C VAL A 92 -17.33 0.04 -18.57
N ASP A 93 -16.12 0.48 -18.29
CA ASP A 93 -14.94 0.22 -19.10
C ASP A 93 -14.40 -1.18 -18.75
N ARG A 94 -14.39 -2.09 -19.73
CA ARG A 94 -14.00 -3.50 -19.54
C ARG A 94 -12.49 -3.74 -19.63
N HIS A 95 -11.68 -2.69 -19.70
CA HIS A 95 -10.24 -2.82 -19.63
C HIS A 95 -9.75 -2.98 -18.18
N TYR A 96 -8.82 -3.91 -18.00
CA TYR A 96 -8.04 -4.05 -16.78
C TYR A 96 -6.92 -3.02 -16.83
N TYR A 97 -6.96 -2.01 -15.96
CA TYR A 97 -5.93 -0.98 -15.87
C TYR A 97 -4.96 -1.27 -14.73
N ALA A 98 -3.66 -1.19 -14.96
CA ALA A 98 -2.66 -1.34 -13.90
C ALA A 98 -2.76 -0.24 -12.84
N GLY A 99 -3.29 0.95 -13.17
CA GLY A 99 -3.56 2.02 -12.20
C GLY A 99 -4.48 1.59 -11.05
N SER A 100 -5.38 0.63 -11.28
CA SER A 100 -6.25 0.06 -10.25
C SER A 100 -5.48 -0.63 -9.12
N LEU A 101 -4.25 -1.10 -9.36
CA LEU A 101 -3.42 -1.77 -8.36
C LEU A 101 -3.01 -0.85 -7.20
N ILE A 102 -3.02 0.47 -7.42
CA ILE A 102 -2.76 1.46 -6.36
C ILE A 102 -3.75 1.31 -5.19
N ALA A 103 -4.97 0.83 -5.43
CA ALA A 103 -5.92 0.58 -4.34
C ALA A 103 -5.42 -0.49 -3.36
N ALA A 104 -4.70 -1.51 -3.84
CA ALA A 104 -4.05 -2.50 -2.96
C ALA A 104 -2.80 -1.92 -2.29
N VAL A 105 -2.01 -1.11 -2.99
CA VAL A 105 -0.83 -0.43 -2.43
C VAL A 105 -1.20 0.43 -1.21
N PHE A 106 -2.34 1.12 -1.27
CA PHE A 106 -2.81 2.01 -0.20
C PHE A 106 -3.78 1.37 0.80
N ASP A 107 -3.93 0.04 0.78
CA ASP A 107 -4.80 -0.71 1.70
C ASP A 107 -6.27 -0.19 1.69
N LEU A 108 -6.82 0.06 0.49
CA LEU A 108 -8.14 0.70 0.31
C LEU A 108 -9.30 -0.28 0.13
N LEU A 109 -9.00 -1.56 -0.12
CA LEU A 109 -10.00 -2.62 -0.25
C LEU A 109 -9.88 -3.59 0.93
N GLU A 110 -10.91 -4.40 1.17
CA GLU A 110 -10.80 -5.54 2.08
C GLU A 110 -9.73 -6.53 1.60
N GLU A 111 -9.06 -7.23 2.53
CA GLU A 111 -7.91 -8.11 2.23
C GLU A 111 -8.22 -9.10 1.10
N GLU A 112 -9.42 -9.70 1.10
CA GLU A 112 -9.79 -10.69 0.09
C GLU A 112 -10.02 -10.09 -1.30
N LYS A 113 -10.59 -8.87 -1.36
CA LYS A 113 -10.69 -8.11 -2.62
C LYS A 113 -9.32 -7.69 -3.12
N GLN A 114 -8.40 -7.27 -2.24
CA GLN A 114 -7.01 -6.97 -2.62
C GLN A 114 -6.30 -8.20 -3.19
N ARG A 115 -6.44 -9.36 -2.55
CA ARG A 115 -5.88 -10.63 -3.03
C ARG A 115 -6.43 -10.97 -4.41
N THR A 116 -7.75 -10.93 -4.56
CA THR A 116 -8.43 -11.19 -5.84
C THR A 116 -7.99 -10.23 -6.93
N LEU A 117 -7.86 -8.92 -6.63
CA LEU A 117 -7.37 -7.90 -7.56
C LEU A 117 -5.98 -8.26 -8.10
N LEU A 118 -5.04 -8.63 -7.22
CA LEU A 118 -3.67 -8.94 -7.59
C LEU A 118 -3.55 -10.28 -8.33
N GLU A 119 -4.33 -11.28 -7.96
CA GLU A 119 -4.40 -12.55 -8.70
C GLU A 119 -5.02 -12.37 -10.09
N THR A 120 -6.02 -11.49 -10.22
CA THR A 120 -6.56 -11.12 -11.54
C THR A 120 -5.53 -10.36 -12.36
N ALA A 121 -4.76 -9.44 -11.76
CA ALA A 121 -3.67 -8.76 -12.45
C ALA A 121 -2.60 -9.75 -12.95
N GLU A 122 -2.29 -10.78 -12.17
CA GLU A 122 -1.40 -11.86 -12.58
C GLU A 122 -1.92 -12.61 -13.81
N ARG A 123 -3.23 -12.89 -13.86
CA ARG A 123 -3.84 -13.60 -14.99
C ARG A 123 -4.03 -12.73 -16.23
N LYS A 124 -4.32 -11.43 -16.06
CA LYS A 124 -4.78 -10.55 -17.13
C LYS A 124 -3.72 -9.57 -17.62
N LEU A 125 -2.85 -9.09 -16.75
CA LEU A 125 -1.88 -8.05 -17.06
C LEU A 125 -0.45 -8.57 -17.12
N LEU A 126 -0.10 -9.57 -16.30
CA LEU A 126 1.28 -10.05 -16.26
C LEU A 126 1.68 -10.73 -17.56
N ASP A 127 2.72 -10.21 -18.19
CA ASP A 127 3.55 -10.94 -19.10
C ASP A 127 4.63 -11.68 -18.29
N SER A 128 4.64 -13.01 -18.41
CA SER A 128 5.53 -13.86 -17.61
C SER A 128 7.01 -13.69 -17.90
N GLN A 129 7.42 -13.08 -19.01
CA GLN A 129 8.83 -12.90 -19.36
C GLN A 129 9.31 -11.48 -19.11
N ILE A 130 8.44 -10.48 -19.30
CA ILE A 130 8.90 -9.08 -19.37
C ILE A 130 8.23 -8.14 -18.36
N GLY A 131 7.13 -8.52 -17.70
CA GLY A 131 6.52 -7.75 -16.60
C GLY A 131 5.05 -7.40 -16.79
N THR A 132 4.54 -6.42 -16.05
CA THR A 132 3.11 -6.09 -16.02
C THR A 132 2.69 -5.16 -17.15
N ARG A 133 1.76 -5.59 -18.01
CA ARG A 133 1.13 -4.74 -19.03
C ARG A 133 0.30 -3.66 -18.36
N ILE A 134 0.28 -2.45 -18.92
CA ILE A 134 -0.42 -1.33 -18.29
C ILE A 134 -1.95 -1.40 -18.49
N VAL A 135 -2.39 -2.06 -19.56
CA VAL A 135 -3.82 -2.27 -19.85
C VAL A 135 -4.04 -3.55 -20.64
N MET A 136 -5.18 -4.21 -20.42
CA MET A 136 -5.65 -5.30 -21.28
C MET A 136 -7.18 -5.29 -21.37
N PRO A 137 -7.80 -5.71 -22.50
CA PRO A 137 -7.17 -6.16 -23.75
C PRO A 137 -6.43 -5.03 -24.50
N ALA A 138 -5.51 -5.41 -25.40
CA ALA A 138 -4.71 -4.48 -26.21
C ALA A 138 -5.44 -4.07 -27.51
N ASP A 139 -6.67 -3.57 -27.39
CA ASP A 139 -7.56 -3.29 -28.53
C ASP A 139 -7.86 -1.80 -28.76
N PHE A 140 -7.11 -0.88 -28.14
CA PHE A 140 -7.35 0.56 -28.27
C PHE A 140 -7.25 1.10 -29.70
N HIS A 141 -6.47 0.45 -30.58
CA HIS A 141 -6.46 0.71 -32.02
C HIS A 141 -7.86 0.61 -32.68
N ARG A 142 -8.78 -0.18 -32.12
CA ARG A 142 -10.18 -0.32 -32.58
C ARG A 142 -11.13 0.66 -31.90
N LEU A 143 -10.68 1.31 -30.84
CA LEU A 143 -11.49 2.12 -29.94
C LEU A 143 -11.13 3.61 -29.98
N ILE A 144 -10.41 4.04 -31.04
CA ILE A 144 -10.00 5.44 -31.26
C ILE A 144 -11.16 6.41 -31.07
N ASN A 145 -12.33 6.14 -31.64
CA ASN A 145 -13.49 7.02 -31.53
C ASN A 145 -14.10 7.04 -30.11
N VAL A 146 -14.06 5.90 -29.41
CA VAL A 146 -14.61 5.77 -28.05
C VAL A 146 -13.76 6.58 -27.07
N TYR A 147 -12.45 6.40 -27.12
CA TYR A 147 -11.49 7.08 -26.25
C TYR A 147 -11.01 8.41 -26.82
N LYS A 148 -11.49 8.84 -27.98
CA LYS A 148 -11.08 10.08 -28.67
C LYS A 148 -9.57 10.21 -28.80
N PHE A 149 -8.89 9.11 -29.17
CA PHE A 149 -7.46 9.13 -29.41
C PHE A 149 -7.11 9.96 -30.65
N LYS A 150 -5.98 10.68 -30.61
CA LYS A 150 -5.41 11.34 -31.80
C LYS A 150 -4.70 10.31 -32.68
N GLY A 151 -5.45 9.72 -33.60
CA GLY A 151 -4.94 8.64 -34.46
C GLY A 151 -4.50 7.43 -33.63
N MET A 152 -3.32 6.89 -33.92
CA MET A 152 -2.75 5.73 -33.22
C MET A 152 -1.88 6.09 -32.00
N GLU A 153 -2.17 7.21 -31.32
CA GLU A 153 -1.35 7.67 -30.17
C GLU A 153 -1.28 6.65 -29.01
N ALA A 154 -2.23 5.73 -28.92
CA ALA A 154 -2.21 4.65 -27.93
C ALA A 154 -1.19 3.55 -28.27
N GLY A 155 -0.74 3.46 -29.52
CA GLY A 155 0.11 2.40 -30.05
C GLY A 155 -0.65 1.24 -30.69
N GLU A 156 0.07 0.47 -31.50
CA GLU A 156 -0.38 -0.84 -31.97
C GLU A 156 -0.62 -1.81 -30.79
N PRO A 157 -1.35 -2.92 -30.98
CA PRO A 157 -1.50 -3.94 -29.95
C PRO A 157 -0.18 -4.34 -29.31
N TYR A 158 -0.14 -4.29 -27.97
CA TYR A 158 0.99 -4.60 -27.11
C TYR A 158 2.17 -3.62 -27.18
N VAL A 159 1.97 -2.45 -27.78
CA VAL A 159 2.95 -1.37 -27.88
C VAL A 159 2.46 -0.16 -27.09
N TYR A 160 3.39 0.56 -26.45
CA TYR A 160 3.13 1.77 -25.67
C TYR A 160 2.02 1.56 -24.63
N ILE A 161 1.00 2.43 -24.56
CA ILE A 161 -0.08 2.25 -23.56
C ILE A 161 -1.08 1.18 -23.98
N ASN A 162 -1.15 0.79 -25.26
CA ASN A 162 -2.09 -0.22 -25.76
C ASN A 162 -1.57 -1.63 -25.47
N GLY A 163 -1.33 -1.93 -24.19
CA GLY A 163 -0.92 -3.25 -23.70
C GLY A 163 0.59 -3.47 -23.63
N GLY A 164 1.42 -2.43 -23.81
CA GLY A 164 2.84 -2.51 -23.49
C GLY A 164 3.10 -2.70 -22.00
N VAL A 165 4.29 -3.19 -21.65
CA VAL A 165 4.74 -3.33 -20.25
C VAL A 165 5.36 -2.03 -19.78
N TRP A 166 4.87 -1.51 -18.66
CA TRP A 166 5.35 -0.27 -18.06
C TRP A 166 5.94 -0.51 -16.67
N PRO A 167 7.01 0.22 -16.29
CA PRO A 167 7.67 -0.02 -15.01
C PRO A 167 6.75 0.30 -13.82
N GLN A 168 5.82 1.24 -13.96
CA GLN A 168 4.76 1.53 -12.97
C GLN A 168 3.92 0.30 -12.66
N GLY A 169 3.49 -0.44 -13.68
CA GLY A 169 2.70 -1.65 -13.50
C GLY A 169 3.45 -2.72 -12.71
N ILE A 170 4.77 -2.84 -12.92
CA ILE A 170 5.61 -3.79 -12.19
C ILE A 170 5.72 -3.41 -10.71
N VAL A 171 6.04 -2.15 -10.41
CA VAL A 171 6.21 -1.68 -9.03
C VAL A 171 4.90 -1.68 -8.25
N TRP A 172 3.78 -1.27 -8.85
CA TRP A 172 2.47 -1.29 -8.17
C TRP A 172 2.01 -2.72 -7.89
N TYR A 173 2.29 -3.65 -8.80
CA TYR A 173 2.01 -5.06 -8.60
C TYR A 173 2.85 -5.65 -7.45
N ALA A 174 4.15 -5.36 -7.40
CA ALA A 174 5.01 -5.78 -6.29
C ALA A 174 4.59 -5.16 -4.95
N LEU A 175 4.29 -3.87 -4.92
CA LEU A 175 3.84 -3.16 -3.73
C LEU A 175 2.48 -3.69 -3.21
N GLY A 176 1.56 -4.06 -4.10
CA GLY A 176 0.31 -4.71 -3.70
C GLY A 176 0.54 -6.05 -3.01
N TRP A 177 1.49 -6.87 -3.48
CA TRP A 177 1.85 -8.09 -2.75
C TRP A 177 2.54 -7.81 -1.41
N LEU A 178 3.31 -6.72 -1.30
CA LEU A 178 3.89 -6.28 -0.03
C LEU A 178 2.84 -5.84 0.98
N SER A 179 1.77 -5.17 0.56
CA SER A 179 0.67 -4.78 1.46
C SER A 179 -0.07 -6.00 2.03
N LEU A 180 -0.16 -7.10 1.26
CA LEU A 180 -0.66 -8.41 1.72
C LEU A 180 0.38 -9.27 2.46
N GLY A 181 1.54 -8.71 2.84
CA GLY A 181 2.57 -9.43 3.56
C GLY A 181 3.16 -10.61 2.76
N ARG A 182 3.35 -10.45 1.44
CA ARG A 182 4.01 -11.43 0.56
C ARG A 182 5.36 -10.91 0.03
N PRO A 183 6.36 -10.69 0.91
CA PRO A 183 7.62 -10.06 0.53
C PRO A 183 8.44 -10.90 -0.46
N ASP A 184 8.42 -12.24 -0.37
CA ASP A 184 9.12 -13.10 -1.33
C ASP A 184 8.57 -12.96 -2.75
N LYS A 185 7.24 -12.91 -2.90
CA LYS A 185 6.59 -12.73 -4.20
C LYS A 185 6.94 -11.36 -4.79
N ALA A 186 6.87 -10.30 -3.98
CA ALA A 186 7.26 -8.97 -4.41
C ALA A 186 8.73 -8.87 -4.80
N ARG A 187 9.64 -9.49 -4.03
CA ARG A 187 11.06 -9.58 -4.34
C ARG A 187 11.27 -10.26 -5.70
N ALA A 188 10.65 -11.41 -5.92
CA ALA A 188 10.77 -12.16 -7.17
C ALA A 188 10.28 -11.35 -8.38
N ILE A 189 9.18 -10.60 -8.23
CA ILE A 189 8.66 -9.70 -9.28
C ILE A 189 9.70 -8.62 -9.62
N ILE A 190 10.26 -7.95 -8.61
CA ILE A 190 11.22 -6.88 -8.79
C ILE A 190 12.54 -7.39 -9.39
N GLU A 191 13.10 -8.46 -8.82
CA GLU A 191 14.32 -9.09 -9.31
C GLU A 191 14.19 -9.50 -10.77
N LYS A 192 13.07 -10.13 -11.13
CA LYS A 192 12.85 -10.65 -12.48
C LYS A 192 12.61 -9.55 -13.51
N TYR A 193 11.78 -8.55 -13.19
CA TYR A 193 11.27 -7.63 -14.22
C TYR A 193 11.85 -6.22 -14.19
N TYR A 194 12.50 -5.80 -13.09
CA TYR A 194 12.89 -4.39 -12.96
C TYR A 194 14.29 -4.11 -12.38
N THR A 195 15.04 -5.13 -11.98
CA THR A 195 16.48 -4.97 -11.78
C THR A 195 17.21 -4.94 -13.13
N LEU A 196 18.38 -4.29 -13.19
CA LEU A 196 19.21 -4.27 -14.41
C LEU A 196 19.52 -5.69 -14.91
N GLN A 197 19.79 -6.62 -13.99
CA GLN A 197 20.04 -8.02 -14.33
C GLN A 197 18.78 -8.72 -14.83
N GLY A 198 17.63 -8.53 -14.18
CA GLY A 198 16.36 -9.11 -14.60
C GLY A 198 15.96 -8.65 -16.00
N ILE A 199 16.09 -7.36 -16.26
CA ILE A 199 15.82 -6.76 -17.57
C ILE A 199 16.79 -7.32 -18.61
N GLN A 200 18.10 -7.33 -18.33
CA GLN A 200 19.12 -7.88 -19.24
C GLN A 200 18.85 -9.36 -19.60
N ASN A 201 18.34 -10.16 -18.65
CA ASN A 201 18.09 -11.58 -18.85
C ASN A 201 16.75 -11.90 -19.54
N SER A 202 15.99 -10.89 -19.95
CA SER A 202 14.67 -11.04 -20.58
C SER A 202 14.75 -10.88 -22.11
N PRO A 203 13.70 -11.28 -22.88
CA PRO A 203 13.67 -11.12 -24.34
C PRO A 203 13.98 -9.69 -24.78
N ASN A 204 14.89 -9.54 -25.76
CA ASN A 204 15.41 -8.25 -26.25
C ASN A 204 15.84 -7.28 -25.12
N GLY A 205 16.23 -7.83 -23.97
CA GLY A 205 16.63 -7.08 -22.80
C GLY A 205 18.03 -6.48 -22.95
N GLN A 206 18.20 -5.30 -22.38
CA GLN A 206 19.51 -4.66 -22.17
C GLN A 206 19.53 -4.06 -20.75
N PRO A 207 20.70 -3.91 -20.11
CA PRO A 207 20.79 -3.42 -18.73
C PRO A 207 20.45 -1.93 -18.68
N SER A 208 19.15 -1.63 -18.66
CA SER A 208 18.63 -0.27 -18.75
C SER A 208 17.33 -0.13 -17.98
N PHE A 209 16.99 1.09 -17.58
CA PHE A 209 15.60 1.41 -17.25
C PHE A 209 14.83 1.67 -18.56
N PHE A 210 13.53 1.93 -18.50
CA PHE A 210 12.70 2.02 -19.70
C PHE A 210 11.46 2.86 -19.47
N GLU A 211 10.91 3.41 -20.56
CA GLU A 211 9.56 3.97 -20.53
C GLU A 211 8.52 2.84 -20.62
N TYR A 212 8.63 2.01 -21.66
CA TYR A 212 7.83 0.79 -21.80
C TYR A 212 8.61 -0.29 -22.54
N ARG A 213 8.04 -1.50 -22.59
CA ARG A 213 8.53 -2.63 -23.38
C ARG A 213 7.44 -3.19 -24.28
N ASN A 214 7.81 -3.56 -25.50
CA ASN A 214 6.89 -4.21 -26.43
C ASN A 214 6.47 -5.59 -25.90
N ALA A 215 5.18 -5.82 -25.74
CA ALA A 215 4.64 -7.05 -25.17
C ALA A 215 4.03 -8.01 -26.21
N ASN A 216 4.24 -7.75 -27.51
CA ASN A 216 3.78 -8.63 -28.57
C ASN A 216 4.72 -9.84 -28.69
N ALA A 217 4.33 -10.99 -28.14
CA ALA A 217 5.12 -12.22 -28.15
C ALA A 217 5.34 -12.81 -29.56
N GLU A 218 4.54 -12.40 -30.56
CA GLU A 218 4.68 -12.84 -31.95
C GLU A 218 5.64 -11.94 -32.76
N SER A 219 6.05 -10.80 -32.20
CA SER A 219 6.95 -9.85 -32.85
C SER A 219 8.41 -10.22 -32.61
N PRO A 220 9.31 -10.04 -33.61
CA PRO A 220 10.76 -10.12 -33.37
C PRO A 220 11.25 -9.06 -32.36
N HIS A 221 10.45 -8.02 -32.13
CA HIS A 221 10.70 -6.93 -31.18
C HIS A 221 10.16 -7.22 -29.77
N TYR A 222 9.71 -8.44 -29.48
CA TYR A 222 9.17 -8.79 -28.16
C TYR A 222 10.17 -8.49 -27.03
N GLY A 223 9.75 -7.69 -26.06
CA GLY A 223 10.57 -7.26 -24.92
C GLY A 223 11.52 -6.10 -25.20
N GLU A 224 11.58 -5.59 -26.44
CA GLU A 224 12.38 -4.43 -26.82
C GLU A 224 12.02 -3.23 -25.94
N ILE A 225 13.06 -2.50 -25.53
CA ILE A 225 12.98 -1.37 -24.61
C ILE A 225 12.85 -0.07 -25.40
N ASP A 226 11.80 0.69 -25.09
CA ASP A 226 11.72 2.08 -25.52
C ASP A 226 12.39 3.01 -24.48
N LYS A 227 13.17 3.97 -24.99
CA LYS A 227 13.87 5.02 -24.22
C LYS A 227 14.63 4.48 -22.99
N PRO A 228 15.83 3.87 -23.19
CA PRO A 228 16.53 3.08 -22.17
C PRO A 228 17.13 3.85 -20.96
N THR A 229 16.77 5.12 -20.79
CA THR A 229 17.24 5.97 -19.68
C THR A 229 16.09 6.56 -18.87
N PHE A 230 14.85 6.19 -19.19
CA PHE A 230 13.66 6.73 -18.55
C PHE A 230 13.42 6.14 -17.16
N LEU A 231 13.12 7.02 -16.21
CA LEU A 231 13.04 6.73 -14.78
C LEU A 231 11.65 7.06 -14.20
N TRP A 232 10.58 6.97 -15.00
CA TRP A 232 9.23 7.35 -14.58
C TRP A 232 8.77 6.71 -13.26
N ALA A 233 9.21 5.48 -12.99
CA ALA A 233 8.87 4.74 -11.78
C ALA A 233 10.02 4.66 -10.76
N ALA A 234 11.09 5.45 -10.88
CA ALA A 234 12.25 5.36 -9.98
C ALA A 234 11.89 5.67 -8.51
N GLY A 235 11.03 6.66 -8.25
CA GLY A 235 10.53 6.93 -6.91
C GLY A 235 9.75 5.74 -6.32
N TRP A 236 8.89 5.12 -7.13
CA TRP A 236 8.16 3.92 -6.75
C TRP A 236 9.05 2.69 -6.57
N TYR A 237 10.11 2.58 -7.35
CA TYR A 237 11.12 1.53 -7.20
C TYR A 237 11.81 1.63 -5.84
N LEU A 238 12.33 2.81 -5.50
CA LEU A 238 12.94 3.07 -4.20
C LEU A 238 11.97 2.81 -3.05
N HIS A 239 10.72 3.26 -3.20
CA HIS A 239 9.65 2.97 -2.25
C HIS A 239 9.42 1.45 -2.07
N THR A 240 9.47 0.68 -3.16
CA THR A 240 9.38 -0.79 -3.11
C THR A 240 10.58 -1.39 -2.36
N LEU A 241 11.80 -0.89 -2.58
CA LEU A 241 12.99 -1.36 -1.87
C LEU A 241 12.90 -1.07 -0.36
N TYR A 242 12.40 0.10 0.04
CA TYR A 242 12.14 0.42 1.44
C TYR A 242 11.15 -0.56 2.07
N HIS A 243 10.07 -0.88 1.36
CA HIS A 243 9.09 -1.85 1.84
C HIS A 243 9.63 -3.28 1.86
N LEU A 244 10.47 -3.68 0.91
CA LEU A 244 11.17 -4.97 0.96
C LEU A 244 12.11 -5.06 2.16
N ALA A 245 12.79 -3.96 2.49
CA ALA A 245 13.66 -3.84 3.68
C ALA A 245 12.88 -3.76 5.01
N GLY A 246 11.56 -3.85 4.97
CA GLY A 246 10.71 -3.93 6.17
C GLY A 246 10.15 -2.60 6.64
N LEU A 247 10.43 -1.49 5.98
CA LEU A 247 9.81 -0.22 6.35
C LEU A 247 8.37 -0.18 5.91
N ARG A 248 7.51 0.39 6.75
CA ARG A 248 6.10 0.62 6.45
C ARG A 248 5.78 2.06 6.83
N GLU A 249 5.03 2.73 5.98
CA GLU A 249 4.53 4.06 6.30
C GLU A 249 3.02 4.12 6.08
N ASN A 250 2.37 4.92 6.92
CA ASN A 250 1.06 5.48 6.60
C ASN A 250 1.11 6.99 6.84
N GLU A 251 -0.04 7.66 6.77
CA GLU A 251 -0.08 9.10 6.96
C GLU A 251 0.42 9.52 8.34
N TRP A 252 0.32 8.65 9.35
CA TRP A 252 0.55 8.99 10.75
C TRP A 252 1.91 8.54 11.29
N ASN A 253 2.41 7.41 10.79
CA ASN A 253 3.46 6.64 11.43
C ASN A 253 4.44 6.02 10.41
N ILE A 254 5.68 5.86 10.87
CA ILE A 254 6.66 4.94 10.29
C ILE A 254 6.72 3.70 11.18
N ALA A 255 6.78 2.53 10.59
CA ALA A 255 6.89 1.26 11.29
C ALA A 255 7.89 0.33 10.61
N VAL A 256 8.30 -0.70 11.34
CA VAL A 256 9.10 -1.83 10.82
C VAL A 256 8.27 -3.11 10.82
N ALA A 257 8.45 -3.91 9.77
CA ALA A 257 7.73 -5.15 9.53
C ALA A 257 8.66 -6.34 9.73
N SER A 258 8.18 -7.36 10.45
CA SER A 258 8.90 -8.62 10.65
C SER A 258 8.97 -9.47 9.37
N HIS A 259 7.97 -9.36 8.49
CA HIS A 259 7.91 -10.11 7.25
C HIS A 259 8.82 -9.48 6.17
N LEU A 260 10.08 -9.90 6.16
CA LEU A 260 11.04 -9.68 5.08
C LEU A 260 11.08 -10.89 4.14
N PRO A 261 11.68 -10.79 2.94
CA PRO A 261 11.98 -11.95 2.11
C PRO A 261 12.70 -13.04 2.93
N SER A 262 12.27 -14.29 2.76
CA SER A 262 12.75 -15.47 3.50
C SER A 262 14.26 -15.66 3.43
N ALA A 263 14.86 -15.38 2.27
CA ALA A 263 16.31 -15.48 2.06
C ALA A 263 17.11 -14.36 2.76
N TRP A 264 16.47 -13.34 3.33
CA TRP A 264 17.13 -12.27 4.06
C TRP A 264 17.16 -12.54 5.55
N GLN A 265 18.11 -13.37 6.01
CA GLN A 265 18.26 -13.71 7.43
C GLN A 265 18.90 -12.59 8.25
N GLN A 266 19.83 -11.85 7.64
CA GLN A 266 20.49 -10.70 8.22
C GLN A 266 20.43 -9.55 7.22
N VAL A 267 19.97 -8.39 7.67
CA VAL A 267 19.87 -7.18 6.85
C VAL A 267 20.31 -6.01 7.69
N ASN A 268 21.19 -5.18 7.16
CA ASN A 268 21.62 -3.94 7.80
C ASN A 268 21.50 -2.81 6.79
N TYR A 269 20.92 -1.69 7.21
CA TYR A 269 20.87 -0.48 6.40
C TYR A 269 20.81 0.76 7.28
N ASP A 270 21.23 1.88 6.73
CA ASP A 270 21.08 3.20 7.32
C ASP A 270 19.93 3.93 6.60
N ILE A 271 19.04 4.57 7.36
CA ILE A 271 17.91 5.35 6.82
C ILE A 271 17.74 6.67 7.59
N LEU A 272 17.14 7.67 6.97
CA LEU A 272 16.71 8.88 7.65
C LEU A 272 15.28 8.70 8.22
N ILE A 273 15.13 8.75 9.55
CA ILE A 273 13.83 8.80 10.23
C ILE A 273 13.71 10.16 10.92
N GLY A 274 12.70 10.94 10.55
CA GLY A 274 12.54 12.30 11.09
C GLY A 274 13.72 13.24 10.79
N GLY A 275 14.44 13.01 9.68
CA GLY A 275 15.62 13.77 9.30
C GLY A 275 16.92 13.35 9.99
N LYS A 276 16.88 12.36 10.90
CA LYS A 276 18.06 11.83 11.61
C LYS A 276 18.49 10.49 11.00
N PRO A 277 19.79 10.25 10.76
CA PRO A 277 20.29 8.92 10.40
C PRO A 277 20.04 7.90 11.50
N VAL A 278 19.49 6.75 11.13
CA VAL A 278 19.19 5.62 12.01
C VAL A 278 19.74 4.35 11.38
N ARG A 279 20.49 3.58 12.16
CA ARG A 279 20.95 2.25 11.74
C ARG A 279 19.91 1.20 12.11
N VAL A 280 19.45 0.44 11.12
CA VAL A 280 18.51 -0.65 11.33
C VAL A 280 19.19 -1.99 11.04
N SER A 281 19.09 -2.90 12.01
CA SER A 281 19.67 -4.25 11.94
C SER A 281 18.59 -5.30 12.16
N TYR A 282 18.37 -6.14 11.16
CA TYR A 282 17.52 -7.34 11.27
C TYR A 282 18.36 -8.60 11.45
N SER A 283 17.85 -9.52 12.25
CA SER A 283 18.37 -10.87 12.39
C SER A 283 17.25 -11.92 12.54
N GLY A 284 17.62 -13.19 12.45
CA GLY A 284 16.71 -14.31 12.66
C GLY A 284 15.73 -14.53 11.51
N THR A 285 14.71 -15.35 11.75
CA THR A 285 13.67 -15.73 10.77
C THR A 285 12.32 -15.85 11.48
N GLY A 286 11.22 -15.67 10.74
CA GLY A 286 9.88 -15.88 11.27
C GLY A 286 8.92 -14.74 10.91
N LYS A 287 7.65 -14.95 11.25
CA LYS A 287 6.55 -14.01 10.91
C LYS A 287 6.46 -12.82 11.87
N TYR A 288 7.08 -12.91 13.05
CA TYR A 288 6.96 -11.92 14.12
C TYR A 288 8.33 -11.43 14.59
N PHE A 289 8.34 -10.35 15.37
CA PHE A 289 9.50 -9.97 16.14
C PHE A 289 9.52 -10.75 17.45
N LYS A 290 10.64 -11.40 17.71
CA LYS A 290 10.97 -11.95 19.03
C LYS A 290 11.29 -10.82 19.99
N ARG A 291 12.14 -9.88 19.56
CA ARG A 291 12.57 -8.70 20.32
C ARG A 291 12.73 -7.50 19.38
N ILE A 292 12.35 -6.33 19.89
CA ILE A 292 12.60 -5.02 19.29
C ILE A 292 13.41 -4.23 20.31
N GLU A 293 14.53 -3.66 19.88
CA GLU A 293 15.38 -2.83 20.72
C GLU A 293 15.68 -1.51 20.00
N ILE A 294 15.53 -0.41 20.73
CA ILE A 294 15.78 0.96 20.25
C ILE A 294 16.78 1.58 21.22
N ASP A 295 17.94 1.99 20.70
CA ASP A 295 19.04 2.58 21.47
C ASP A 295 19.41 1.79 22.74
N GLY A 296 19.52 0.46 22.62
CA GLY A 296 19.87 -0.43 23.73
C GLY A 296 18.71 -0.79 24.66
N LYS A 297 17.50 -0.27 24.43
CA LYS A 297 16.32 -0.49 25.29
C LYS A 297 15.27 -1.33 24.57
N SER A 298 14.72 -2.32 25.29
CA SER A 298 13.59 -3.10 24.79
C SER A 298 12.40 -2.19 24.49
N SER A 299 11.82 -2.33 23.29
CA SER A 299 10.63 -1.61 22.85
C SER A 299 9.44 -2.56 22.74
N SER A 300 8.24 -2.06 23.07
CA SER A 300 6.96 -2.76 22.86
C SER A 300 6.22 -2.22 21.63
N SER A 301 6.94 -1.60 20.69
CA SER A 301 6.37 -1.05 19.47
C SER A 301 7.28 -1.27 18.27
N ALA A 302 6.70 -1.76 17.18
CA ALA A 302 7.27 -1.72 15.86
C ALA A 302 6.91 -0.43 15.10
N VAL A 303 5.98 0.37 15.64
CA VAL A 303 5.76 1.76 15.23
C VAL A 303 6.83 2.63 15.88
N ILE A 304 7.66 3.26 15.05
CA ILE A 304 8.89 3.95 15.46
C ILE A 304 8.57 5.42 15.70
N ASP A 305 9.08 5.96 16.81
CA ASP A 305 9.11 7.40 17.05
C ASP A 305 10.34 8.05 16.41
N SER A 306 10.31 9.37 16.24
CA SER A 306 11.47 10.11 15.75
C SER A 306 12.50 10.25 16.87
N GLY A 307 13.78 9.98 16.60
CA GLY A 307 14.88 10.37 17.50
C GLY A 307 15.92 9.29 17.80
N SER A 308 15.71 8.05 17.38
CA SER A 308 16.64 6.95 17.66
C SER A 308 17.94 7.06 16.86
N ASP A 309 19.01 6.44 17.35
CA ASP A 309 20.27 6.23 16.62
C ASP A 309 20.34 4.82 16.03
N GLN A 310 19.79 3.83 16.75
CA GLN A 310 19.87 2.42 16.39
C GLN A 310 18.57 1.67 16.68
N ILE A 311 18.18 0.80 15.75
CA ILE A 311 17.05 -0.12 15.88
C ILE A 311 17.54 -1.54 15.58
N ILE A 312 17.38 -2.45 16.54
CA ILE A 312 17.73 -3.88 16.41
C ILE A 312 16.46 -4.71 16.45
N LEU A 313 16.29 -5.56 15.44
CA LEU A 313 15.07 -6.31 15.16
C LEU A 313 15.40 -7.80 15.04
N GLU A 314 15.08 -8.56 16.08
CA GLU A 314 15.26 -10.02 16.09
C GLU A 314 13.92 -10.67 15.73
N ARG A 315 13.88 -11.41 14.61
CA ARG A 315 12.68 -12.14 14.18
C ARG A 315 12.61 -13.52 14.81
N GLY A 316 11.39 -13.94 15.17
CA GLY A 316 11.14 -15.23 15.81
C GLY A 316 9.79 -15.25 16.54
N HIS A 317 9.70 -16.09 17.58
CA HIS A 317 8.52 -16.14 18.45
C HIS A 317 8.56 -14.96 19.44
N PRO A 318 7.49 -14.16 19.58
CA PRO A 318 7.46 -12.99 20.47
C PRO A 318 7.76 -13.32 21.94
N GLU A 319 8.59 -12.52 22.60
CA GLU A 319 8.82 -12.63 24.05
C GLU A 319 7.82 -11.80 24.87
N THR A 320 7.35 -10.69 24.32
CA THR A 320 6.39 -9.78 24.95
C THR A 320 5.39 -9.23 23.92
N PRO A 321 4.20 -8.77 24.36
CA PRO A 321 3.28 -8.07 23.47
C PRO A 321 3.90 -6.80 22.87
N TYR A 322 3.58 -6.50 21.61
CA TYR A 322 4.00 -5.26 20.95
C TYR A 322 3.00 -4.75 19.91
N LEU A 323 2.96 -3.43 19.72
CA LEU A 323 2.17 -2.76 18.69
C LEU A 323 2.84 -2.91 17.32
N VAL A 324 2.10 -3.39 16.30
CA VAL A 324 2.62 -3.56 14.93
C VAL A 324 2.00 -2.61 13.90
N LYS A 325 0.74 -2.18 14.09
CA LYS A 325 0.04 -1.27 13.17
C LYS A 325 -0.80 -0.27 13.96
N ALA A 326 -0.85 0.97 13.48
CA ALA A 326 -1.73 2.02 13.99
C ALA A 326 -2.07 3.02 12.87
N ASN A 327 -3.32 3.46 12.79
CA ASN A 327 -3.80 4.47 11.83
C ASN A 327 -4.06 5.85 12.48
N CYS A 328 -3.41 6.11 13.61
CA CYS A 328 -3.42 7.37 14.36
C CYS A 328 -2.01 7.62 14.91
N GLN A 329 -1.72 8.83 15.39
CA GLN A 329 -0.41 9.11 15.94
C GLN A 329 -0.19 8.32 17.23
N ILE A 330 0.92 7.60 17.33
CA ILE A 330 1.34 6.94 18.57
C ILE A 330 2.28 7.85 19.35
N LYS A 331 2.00 8.04 20.64
CA LYS A 331 2.78 8.88 21.57
C LYS A 331 3.70 8.04 22.46
N GLY A 332 3.27 6.81 22.77
CA GLY A 332 4.08 5.87 23.54
C GLY A 332 3.43 4.49 23.60
N VAL A 333 4.25 3.45 23.74
CA VAL A 333 3.79 2.08 23.98
C VAL A 333 4.67 1.44 25.05
N GLN A 334 4.05 0.88 26.08
CA GLN A 334 4.77 0.31 27.22
C GLN A 334 4.10 -0.99 27.67
N PHE A 335 4.88 -2.05 27.82
CA PHE A 335 4.42 -3.30 28.42
C PHE A 335 4.91 -3.44 29.87
N SER A 336 3.98 -3.55 30.82
CA SER A 336 4.28 -3.89 32.21
C SER A 336 4.26 -5.40 32.39
N LYS A 337 5.43 -6.02 32.60
CA LYS A 337 5.56 -7.47 32.85
C LYS A 337 4.88 -7.90 34.15
N SER A 338 4.91 -7.06 35.20
CA SER A 338 4.32 -7.39 36.51
C SER A 338 2.80 -7.42 36.45
N ASN A 339 2.21 -6.45 35.75
CA ASN A 339 0.76 -6.29 35.67
C ASN A 339 0.17 -6.97 34.42
N ARG A 340 1.03 -7.42 33.49
CA ARG A 340 0.67 -7.96 32.18
C ARG A 340 -0.24 -7.04 31.38
N ILE A 341 0.07 -5.75 31.39
CA ILE A 341 -0.69 -4.73 30.66
C ILE A 341 0.20 -4.11 29.58
N LEU A 342 -0.29 -4.10 28.34
CA LEU A 342 0.25 -3.27 27.26
C LEU A 342 -0.55 -1.97 27.21
N ARG A 343 0.11 -0.85 27.47
CA ARG A 343 -0.46 0.50 27.41
C ARG A 343 0.00 1.18 26.12
N ILE A 344 -0.95 1.70 25.34
CA ILE A 344 -0.72 2.43 24.09
C ILE A 344 -1.35 3.82 24.23
N GLU A 345 -0.54 4.85 24.09
CA GLU A 345 -1.01 6.24 24.03
C GLU A 345 -1.16 6.65 22.57
N ALA A 346 -2.38 7.00 22.19
CA ALA A 346 -2.74 7.41 20.84
C ALA A 346 -3.24 8.85 20.83
N ARG A 347 -3.00 9.54 19.72
CA ARG A 347 -3.50 10.89 19.45
C ARG A 347 -4.09 10.98 18.05
N GLY A 348 -5.16 11.74 17.91
CA GLY A 348 -5.78 12.01 16.62
C GLY A 348 -6.88 13.05 16.73
N MET A 349 -7.90 12.92 15.89
CA MET A 349 -9.09 13.80 15.93
C MET A 349 -10.28 13.11 16.59
N LEU A 350 -11.13 13.90 17.23
CA LEU A 350 -12.43 13.45 17.70
C LEU A 350 -13.20 12.77 16.55
N GLY A 351 -13.75 11.58 16.78
CA GLY A 351 -14.51 10.83 15.80
C GLY A 351 -13.65 10.10 14.74
N GLN A 352 -12.33 10.20 14.80
CA GLN A 352 -11.42 9.45 13.93
C GLN A 352 -11.53 7.95 14.25
N PRO A 353 -11.81 7.10 13.25
CA PRO A 353 -11.71 5.66 13.43
C PRO A 353 -10.28 5.25 13.76
N VAL A 354 -10.13 4.43 14.79
CA VAL A 354 -8.85 3.88 15.24
C VAL A 354 -8.83 2.39 14.92
N ASN A 355 -7.77 1.97 14.24
CA ASN A 355 -7.41 0.59 13.99
C ASN A 355 -5.98 0.36 14.49
N LEU A 356 -5.86 -0.41 15.57
CA LEU A 356 -4.57 -0.85 16.12
C LEU A 356 -4.43 -2.36 15.95
N GLN A 357 -3.21 -2.82 15.74
CA GLN A 357 -2.90 -4.23 15.72
C GLN A 357 -1.76 -4.53 16.68
N VAL A 358 -1.96 -5.49 17.58
CA VAL A 358 -0.98 -5.94 18.57
C VAL A 358 -0.68 -7.42 18.35
N ILE A 359 0.59 -7.78 18.45
CA ILE A 359 1.08 -9.16 18.44
C ILE A 359 1.46 -9.54 19.87
N SER A 360 1.05 -10.71 20.34
CA SER A 360 1.27 -11.12 21.71
C SER A 360 1.51 -12.63 21.85
N PRO A 361 2.49 -13.08 22.66
CA PRO A 361 2.60 -14.48 23.05
C PRO A 361 1.58 -14.86 24.16
N LEU A 362 0.92 -13.86 24.76
CA LEU A 362 -0.04 -14.03 25.84
C LEU A 362 -1.48 -13.85 25.32
N LYS A 363 -2.42 -14.59 25.90
CA LYS A 363 -3.83 -14.49 25.54
C LYS A 363 -4.43 -13.18 26.10
N PRO A 364 -5.03 -12.31 25.27
CA PRO A 364 -5.68 -11.11 25.77
C PRO A 364 -6.89 -11.47 26.65
N GLN A 365 -7.03 -10.76 27.77
CA GLN A 365 -8.10 -10.94 28.76
C GLN A 365 -9.12 -9.79 28.73
N GLY A 366 -8.71 -8.59 28.33
CA GLY A 366 -9.60 -7.43 28.25
C GLY A 366 -8.94 -6.20 27.65
N LEU A 367 -9.79 -5.24 27.25
CA LEU A 367 -9.41 -3.94 26.73
C LEU A 367 -10.06 -2.83 27.56
N PHE A 368 -9.25 -1.86 27.97
CA PHE A 368 -9.70 -0.63 28.61
C PHE A 368 -9.33 0.56 27.74
N VAL A 369 -10.26 1.50 27.59
CA VAL A 369 -10.03 2.78 26.91
C VAL A 369 -10.31 3.88 27.92
N ASN A 370 -9.30 4.70 28.24
CA ASN A 370 -9.38 5.74 29.28
C ASN A 370 -9.97 5.21 30.60
N ASN A 371 -9.45 4.06 31.07
CA ASN A 371 -9.90 3.35 32.28
C ASN A 371 -11.34 2.79 32.23
N ARG A 372 -11.98 2.75 31.07
CA ARG A 372 -13.33 2.18 30.90
C ARG A 372 -13.25 0.84 30.17
N THR A 373 -13.90 -0.18 30.72
CA THR A 373 -13.96 -1.51 30.10
C THR A 373 -14.71 -1.45 28.78
N THR A 374 -14.16 -2.09 27.75
CA THR A 374 -14.80 -2.18 26.44
C THR A 374 -14.86 -3.63 25.98
N HIS A 375 -16.07 -4.17 25.81
CA HIS A 375 -16.26 -5.58 25.45
C HIS A 375 -16.40 -5.82 23.93
N ASN A 376 -16.67 -4.78 23.13
CA ASN A 376 -17.00 -4.92 21.70
C ASN A 376 -15.98 -4.27 20.76
N HIS A 377 -14.83 -3.82 21.26
CA HIS A 377 -13.87 -3.01 20.48
C HIS A 377 -12.60 -3.77 20.08
N PHE A 378 -12.51 -5.08 20.31
CA PHE A 378 -11.38 -5.86 19.81
C PHE A 378 -11.75 -7.27 19.35
N GLN A 379 -11.05 -7.71 18.31
CA GLN A 379 -11.09 -9.06 17.76
C GLN A 379 -9.75 -9.74 18.02
N THR A 380 -9.77 -11.06 18.14
CA THR A 380 -8.54 -11.83 18.38
C THR A 380 -8.50 -13.05 17.47
N HIS A 381 -7.31 -13.31 16.94
CA HIS A 381 -7.01 -14.52 16.18
C HIS A 381 -5.73 -15.13 16.73
N GLN A 382 -5.66 -16.46 16.76
CA GLN A 382 -4.44 -17.16 17.14
C GLN A 382 -3.81 -17.79 15.90
N ASN A 383 -2.51 -17.59 15.72
CA ASN A 383 -1.72 -18.17 14.65
C ASN A 383 -0.35 -18.57 15.20
N ASP A 384 0.08 -19.82 14.99
CA ASP A 384 1.37 -20.33 15.47
C ASP A 384 1.63 -20.07 16.98
N ASN A 385 0.62 -20.27 17.83
CA ASN A 385 0.62 -19.94 19.28
C ASN A 385 0.85 -18.46 19.62
N VAL A 386 0.70 -17.55 18.66
CA VAL A 386 0.76 -16.10 18.84
C VAL A 386 -0.64 -15.51 18.65
N TRP A 387 -1.02 -14.63 19.56
CA TRP A 387 -2.27 -13.88 19.51
C TRP A 387 -2.09 -12.60 18.70
N ILE A 388 -2.99 -12.40 17.74
CA ILE A 388 -3.14 -11.17 16.96
C ILE A 388 -4.39 -10.48 17.50
N VAL A 389 -4.22 -9.30 18.08
CA VAL A 389 -5.30 -8.48 18.65
C VAL A 389 -5.53 -7.31 17.72
N ILE A 390 -6.76 -7.18 17.21
CA ILE A 390 -7.18 -6.08 16.35
C ILE A 390 -8.14 -5.23 17.16
N ILE A 391 -7.83 -3.94 17.33
CA ILE A 391 -8.66 -2.99 18.08
C ILE A 391 -9.30 -2.04 17.08
N GLU A 392 -10.63 -1.97 17.11
CA GLU A 392 -11.43 -1.06 16.28
C GLU A 392 -12.28 -0.17 17.18
N SER A 393 -11.96 1.12 17.17
CA SER A 393 -12.62 2.13 17.99
C SER A 393 -12.81 3.44 17.22
N SER A 394 -13.34 4.46 17.88
CA SER A 394 -13.32 5.85 17.42
C SER A 394 -12.83 6.71 18.56
N LEU A 395 -11.86 7.60 18.29
CA LEU A 395 -11.38 8.54 19.30
C LEU A 395 -12.53 9.39 19.83
N GLN A 396 -12.79 9.31 21.13
CA GLN A 396 -13.71 10.13 21.91
C GLN A 396 -13.01 11.34 22.53
N GLU A 397 -11.68 11.30 22.61
CA GLU A 397 -10.82 12.36 23.11
C GLU A 397 -9.67 12.59 22.12
N LEU A 398 -9.02 13.76 22.17
CA LEU A 398 -7.85 14.05 21.31
C LEU A 398 -6.69 13.10 21.59
N GLU A 399 -6.57 12.67 22.84
CA GLU A 399 -5.60 11.68 23.31
C GLU A 399 -6.37 10.57 24.01
N GLU A 400 -6.10 9.33 23.63
CA GLU A 400 -6.70 8.14 24.24
C GLU A 400 -5.62 7.16 24.68
N ILE A 401 -5.90 6.49 25.79
CA ILE A 401 -5.06 5.42 26.33
C ILE A 401 -5.80 4.11 26.14
N PHE A 402 -5.19 3.21 25.38
CA PHE A 402 -5.63 1.83 25.20
C PHE A 402 -4.79 0.93 26.09
N GLU A 403 -5.41 0.18 26.99
CA GLU A 403 -4.75 -0.79 27.86
C GLU A 403 -5.29 -2.20 27.60
N ILE A 404 -4.40 -3.10 27.21
CA ILE A 404 -4.72 -4.50 26.94
C ILE A 404 -4.16 -5.34 28.08
N ALA A 405 -5.04 -6.03 28.80
CA ALA A 405 -4.65 -6.98 29.84
C ALA A 405 -4.43 -8.38 29.23
N PHE A 406 -3.41 -9.10 29.71
CA PHE A 406 -2.97 -10.41 29.19
C PHE A 406 -2.81 -11.49 30.27
#